data_AF-A0A485AMX4-F1
#
_entry.id   AF-A0A485AMX4-F1
#
_cell.length_a   1.000
_cell.length_b   1.000
_cell.length_c   1.000
_cell.angle_alpha   90.00
_cell.angle_beta   90.00
_cell.angle_gamma   90.00
#
_symmetry.space_group_name_H-M   'P 1'
#
loop_
_entity.id
_entity.type
_entity.pdbx_description
1 polymer ?
#
loop_
_entity_poly.entity_id
_entity_poly.type
_entity_poly.pdbx_seq_one_letter_code
_entity_poly.pdbx_strand_id
1 'polypeptide(L)' 'MNFDSDTNAIDVAIKRLRAKIDNDFSPKLIQTVRGVGYVLEVRDEG' A
#
# COMPACT_ATOMS: atom_id res chain seq x y z
N MET A 1 15.25 -0.67 19.89
CA MET A 1 14.01 -0.03 19.41
C MET A 1 13.20 -1.11 18.73
N ASN A 2 12.06 -1.48 19.32
CA ASN A 2 11.23 -2.59 18.86
C ASN A 2 10.32 -2.09 17.73
N PHE A 3 10.86 -2.07 16.50
CA PHE A 3 10.22 -1.50 15.31
C PHE A 3 9.20 -2.45 14.66
N ASP A 4 8.95 -3.64 15.25
CA ASP A 4 8.09 -4.66 14.65
C ASP A 4 6.60 -4.45 14.92
N SER A 5 6.22 -3.71 15.97
CA SER A 5 4.79 -3.54 16.33
C SER A 5 4.07 -2.50 15.47
N ASP A 6 4.74 -1.41 15.09
CA ASP A 6 4.12 -0.31 14.32
C ASP A 6 4.01 -0.62 12.82
N THR A 7 4.93 -1.40 12.26
CA THR A 7 4.88 -1.85 10.86
C THR A 7 3.62 -2.66 10.57
N ASN A 8 3.17 -3.49 11.52
CA ASN A 8 1.92 -4.23 11.38
C ASN A 8 0.70 -3.32 11.23
N ALA A 9 0.66 -2.19 11.94
CA ALA A 9 -0.47 -1.27 11.86
C ALA A 9 -0.54 -0.59 10.47
N ILE A 10 0.60 -0.24 9.90
CA ILE A 10 0.69 0.35 8.55
C ILE A 10 0.22 -0.66 7.51
N ASP A 11 0.68 -1.91 7.57
CA ASP A 11 0.29 -2.95 6.61
C ASP A 11 -1.21 -3.25 6.67
N VAL A 12 -1.79 -3.28 7.88
CA VAL A 12 -3.23 -3.44 8.09
C VAL A 12 -4.02 -2.26 7.53
N ALA A 13 -3.55 -1.03 7.75
CA ALA A 13 -4.19 0.17 7.22
C ALA A 13 -4.15 0.19 5.69
N ILE A 14 -3.00 -0.12 5.08
CA ILE A 14 -2.85 -0.20 3.62
C ILE A 14 -3.72 -1.31 3.04
N LYS A 15 -3.79 -2.49 3.67
CA LYS A 15 -4.67 -3.58 3.24
C LYS A 15 -6.14 -3.17 3.26
N ARG A 16 -6.58 -2.49 4.33
CA ARG A 16 -7.96 -1.97 4.44
C ARG A 16 -8.24 -0.88 3.41
N LEU A 17 -7.26 -0.02 3.13
CA LEU A 17 -7.39 1.03 2.12
C LEU A 17 -7.50 0.40 0.72
N ARG A 18 -6.61 -0.53 0.36
CA ARG A 18 -6.67 -1.26 -0.92
C ARG A 18 -8.02 -1.95 -1.13
N ALA A 19 -8.57 -2.59 -0.10
CA ALA A 19 -9.89 -3.20 -0.19
C ALA A 19 -11.03 -2.21 -0.49
N LYS A 20 -10.86 -0.92 -0.16
CA LYS A 20 -11.88 0.11 -0.38
C LYS A 20 -11.71 0.88 -1.69
N ILE A 21 -10.48 1.06 -2.16
CA ILE A 21 -10.18 1.99 -3.27
C ILE A 21 -9.32 1.41 -4.39
N ASP A 22 -8.80 0.18 -4.26
CA ASP A 22 -7.74 -0.34 -5.16
C ASP A 22 -8.05 -1.75 -5.71
N ASN A 23 -8.73 -2.61 -4.93
CA ASN A 23 -9.01 -4.00 -5.35
C ASN A 23 -10.01 -4.08 -6.50
N ASP A 24 -11.10 -3.32 -6.41
CA ASP A 24 -12.19 -3.32 -7.39
C ASP A 24 -12.14 -2.09 -8.32
N PHE A 25 -11.09 -1.28 -8.20
CA PHE A 25 -10.91 -0.04 -8.95
C PHE A 25 -9.67 -0.14 -9.81
N SER A 26 -9.81 0.24 -11.08
CA SER A 26 -8.70 0.40 -12.00
C SER A 26 -8.57 1.87 -12.36
N PRO A 27 -7.35 2.43 -12.40
CA PRO A 27 -6.04 1.78 -12.20
C PRO A 27 -5.69 1.58 -10.72
N LYS A 28 -4.75 0.67 -10.44
CA LYS A 28 -4.22 0.49 -9.09
C LYS A 28 -3.32 1.67 -8.70
N LEU A 29 -3.65 2.33 -7.60
CA LEU A 29 -2.97 3.51 -7.08
C LEU A 29 -1.89 3.15 -6.06
N ILE A 30 -2.07 2.09 -5.26
CA ILE A 30 -1.17 1.81 -4.13
C ILE A 30 -0.08 0.82 -4.53
N GLN A 31 1.15 1.31 -4.68
CA GLN A 31 2.33 0.51 -5.00
C GLN A 31 3.18 0.21 -3.76
N THR A 32 3.77 -0.97 -3.70
CA THR A 32 4.68 -1.38 -2.61
C THR A 32 6.13 -1.26 -3.08
N VAL A 33 6.92 -0.44 -2.38
CA VAL A 33 8.35 -0.24 -2.63
C VAL A 33 9.13 -0.96 -1.54
N ARG A 34 9.73 -2.11 -1.89
CA ARG A 34 10.45 -2.95 -0.94
C ARG A 34 11.60 -2.18 -0.26
N GLY A 35 11.63 -2.20 1.07
CA GLY A 35 12.64 -1.51 1.87
C GLY A 35 12.41 0.00 2.04
N VAL A 36 11.33 0.55 1.46
CA VAL A 36 10.99 1.99 1.56
C VAL A 36 9.58 2.17 2.14
N GLY A 37 8.59 1.42 1.66
CA GLY A 37 7.20 1.51 2.12
C GLY A 37 6.20 1.44 0.98
N TYR A 38 5.23 2.36 0.96
CA TYR A 38 4.15 2.42 -0.02
C TYR A 38 4.12 3.78 -0.70
N VAL A 39 3.75 3.81 -1.99
CA VAL A 39 3.56 5.04 -2.77
C VAL A 39 2.19 5.03 -3.44
N LEU A 40 1.58 6.19 -3.53
CA LEU A 40 0.31 6.40 -4.24
C LEU A 40 0.62 6.98 -5.62
N GLU A 41 0.63 6.13 -6.64
CA GLU A 41 0.98 6.49 -8.02
C GLU A 41 0.21 5.60 -9.00
N VAL A 42 -0.32 6.22 -10.06
CA VAL A 42 -0.88 5.49 -11.20
C VAL A 42 0.30 4.98 -12.03
N ARG A 43 0.53 3.66 -12.02
CA ARG A 43 1.45 3.06 -12.99
C ARG A 43 0.77 3.04 -14.35
N ASP A 44 1.20 3.93 -15.23
CA ASP A 44 0.99 3.76 -16.66
C ASP A 44 1.85 2.56 -17.08
N GLU A 45 1.23 1.39 -17.23
CA GLU A 45 1.84 0.27 -17.95
C GLU A 45 1.80 0.65 -19.43
N GLY A 46 2.79 1.44 -19.86
CA GLY A 46 3.02 1.78 -21.27
C GLY A 46 3.42 0.59 -22.10
#